data_AF-A0A938CDH9-F1
#
_entry.id   AF-A0A938CDH9-F1
#
_cell.length_a   1.000
_cell.length_b   1.000
_cell.length_c   1.000
_cell.angle_alpha   90.00
_cell.angle_beta   90.00
_cell.angle_gamma   90.00
#
_symmetry.space_group_name_H-M   'P 1'
#
loop_
_entity.id
_entity.type
_entity.pdbx_description
1 polymer ?
#
loop_
_entity_poly.entity_id
_entity_poly.type
_entity_poly.pdbx_seq_one_letter_code
_entity_poly.pdbx_strand_id
1 'polypeptide(L)'
;MKVEARRAEGLCASPPAELRALLLYGPNEGLVRERALKAARAIVPDAHDPFRLSDLAPALVKDDPARLADELGALAFGGGRRVVSLRGATDGLSATIESALETPGDALLIVEAGELGPRSSLRKLFEGATNAAALPCYDDGVEAAEAIVIKELAGAGLSIEDDALARLIERAGNDRGQLRRALTTLTLYMAAPGAQSIKRSDVDAVIGDAAELSLDELCDAVGLGDLARLDRAIVRAEREGLHAVALLRAVGRHLARLHRVAADAASGRSLDAAMSALRPPIFFAHQAGFRRQAALWSVGRLADALALLQDAEADCKTTGLPADSVAARTLLRIAGAARSGRAAG
;
A
#
# COMPACT_ATOMS: atom_id res chain seq x y z
N MET A 1 8.10 12.44 27.87
CA MET A 1 9.12 13.21 27.11
C MET A 1 8.90 13.14 25.60
N LYS A 2 9.02 14.26 24.87
CA LYS A 2 9.04 14.27 23.39
C LYS A 2 10.42 13.87 22.87
N VAL A 3 10.47 12.90 21.95
CA VAL A 3 11.74 12.40 21.38
C VAL A 3 11.95 12.99 19.99
N GLU A 4 13.11 13.59 19.76
CA GLU A 4 13.51 14.03 18.43
C GLU A 4 13.84 12.85 17.52
N ALA A 5 13.57 12.98 16.22
CA ALA A 5 13.79 11.93 15.22
C ALA A 5 15.23 11.37 15.23
N ARG A 6 16.24 12.19 15.57
CA ARG A 6 17.64 11.75 15.66
C ARG A 6 17.93 10.80 16.82
N ARG A 7 17.15 10.86 17.90
CA ARG A 7 17.28 9.97 19.07
C ARG A 7 16.36 8.75 18.97
N ALA A 8 15.45 8.74 18.00
CA ALA A 8 14.49 7.68 17.75
C ALA A 8 15.14 6.30 17.62
N GLU A 9 16.17 6.19 16.78
CA GLU A 9 16.81 4.91 16.50
C GLU A 9 17.55 4.35 17.70
N GLY A 10 18.24 5.21 18.46
CA GLY A 10 18.93 4.82 19.69
C GLY A 10 17.96 4.39 20.79
N LEU A 11 16.85 5.13 20.94
CA LEU A 11 15.80 4.80 21.91
C LEU A 11 15.16 3.44 21.62
N CYS A 12 14.87 3.15 20.35
CA CYS A 12 14.30 1.85 19.96
C CYS A 12 15.33 0.71 20.00
N ALA A 13 16.62 1.01 19.82
CA ALA A 13 17.67 -0.01 19.90
C ALA A 13 18.04 -0.39 21.33
N SER A 14 17.97 0.56 22.26
CA SER A 14 18.28 0.35 23.68
C SER A 14 17.37 1.22 24.55
N PRO A 15 16.11 0.80 24.78
CA PRO A 15 15.20 1.53 25.64
C PRO A 15 15.77 1.62 27.08
N PRO A 16 15.84 2.82 27.69
CA PRO A 16 16.29 2.98 29.06
C PRO A 16 15.48 2.12 30.05
N ALA A 17 16.11 1.66 31.13
CA ALA A 17 15.44 0.90 32.17
C ALA A 17 14.30 1.69 32.85
N GLU A 18 14.48 3.00 32.97
CA GLU A 18 13.51 3.94 33.59
C GLU A 18 12.27 4.20 32.72
N LEU A 19 12.34 3.90 31.41
CA LEU A 19 11.26 4.19 30.47
C LEU A 19 10.17 3.13 30.59
N ARG A 20 9.06 3.41 31.27
CA ARG A 20 7.91 2.49 31.42
C ARG A 20 6.99 2.46 30.20
N ALA A 21 6.96 3.50 29.38
CA ALA A 21 6.05 3.56 28.23
C ALA A 21 6.66 4.25 26.99
N LEU A 22 6.38 3.71 25.81
CA LEU A 22 6.80 4.25 24.52
C LEU A 22 5.59 4.33 23.58
N LEU A 23 5.26 5.55 23.14
CA LEU A 23 4.24 5.81 22.12
C LEU A 23 4.91 6.04 20.77
N LEU A 24 4.52 5.25 19.77
CA LEU A 24 4.92 5.34 18.39
C LEU A 24 3.69 5.73 17.56
N TYR A 25 3.74 6.88 16.91
CA TYR A 25 2.57 7.43 16.22
C TYR A 25 2.94 8.17 14.94
N GLY A 26 2.05 8.18 13.95
CA GLY A 26 2.24 8.93 12.71
C GLY A 26 1.54 8.31 11.50
N PRO A 27 1.63 8.97 10.33
CA PRO A 27 1.01 8.50 9.08
C PRO A 27 1.69 7.26 8.49
N ASN A 28 2.97 7.00 8.80
CA ASN A 28 3.71 5.85 8.29
C ASN A 28 3.57 4.65 9.23
N GLU A 29 2.53 3.85 9.03
CA GLU A 29 2.27 2.65 9.84
C GLU A 29 3.42 1.64 9.80
N GLY A 30 4.06 1.47 8.63
CA GLY A 30 5.24 0.63 8.49
C GLY A 30 6.41 1.03 9.40
N LEU A 31 6.70 2.33 9.50
CA LEU A 31 7.75 2.85 10.38
C LEU A 31 7.39 2.73 11.86
N VAL A 32 6.12 2.99 12.21
CA VAL A 32 5.59 2.77 13.57
C VAL A 32 5.84 1.32 13.98
N ARG A 33 5.44 0.37 13.13
CA ARG A 33 5.59 -1.06 13.40
C ARG A 33 7.05 -1.50 13.49
N GLU A 34 7.91 -1.02 12.60
CA GLU A 34 9.33 -1.34 12.60
C GLU A 34 10.00 -0.92 13.91
N ARG A 35 9.73 0.30 14.37
CA ARG A 35 10.27 0.82 15.62
C ARG A 35 9.72 0.10 16.84
N ALA A 36 8.43 -0.26 16.83
CA ALA A 36 7.78 -1.02 17.89
C ALA A 36 8.45 -2.39 18.06
N LEU A 37 8.64 -3.11 16.95
CA LEU A 37 9.31 -4.40 16.95
C LEU A 37 10.77 -4.29 17.39
N LYS A 38 11.49 -3.25 16.97
CA LYS A 38 12.88 -3.00 17.38
C LYS A 38 12.97 -2.78 18.89
N ALA A 39 12.11 -1.94 19.45
CA ALA A 39 12.05 -1.67 20.89
C ALA A 39 11.66 -2.92 21.69
N ALA A 40 10.70 -3.71 21.21
CA ALA A 40 10.31 -4.97 21.85
C ALA A 40 11.48 -5.97 21.87
N ARG A 41 12.16 -6.16 20.73
CA ARG A 41 13.28 -7.10 20.59
C ARG A 41 14.51 -6.72 21.42
N ALA A 42 14.71 -5.43 21.68
CA ALA A 42 15.79 -4.97 22.54
C ALA A 42 15.61 -5.44 24.00
N ILE A 43 14.36 -5.64 24.45
CA ILE A 43 14.04 -6.09 25.81
C ILE A 43 13.81 -7.60 25.87
N VAL A 44 13.05 -8.13 24.89
CA VAL A 44 12.70 -9.55 24.77
C VAL A 44 13.22 -10.04 23.42
N PRO A 45 14.42 -10.66 23.37
CA PRO A 45 15.02 -11.12 22.12
C PRO A 45 14.16 -12.14 21.37
N ASP A 46 13.46 -13.01 22.11
CA ASP A 46 12.49 -13.94 21.55
C ASP A 46 11.09 -13.32 21.48
N ALA A 47 10.65 -13.02 20.26
CA ALA A 47 9.33 -12.44 20.00
C ALA A 47 8.15 -13.42 20.26
N HIS A 48 8.42 -14.69 20.55
CA HIS A 48 7.38 -15.68 20.84
C HIS A 48 7.34 -16.09 22.32
N ASP A 49 8.12 -15.43 23.20
CA ASP A 49 8.11 -15.71 24.63
C ASP A 49 6.77 -15.25 25.27
N PRO A 50 5.86 -16.18 25.63
CA PRO A 50 4.54 -15.83 26.15
C PRO A 50 4.61 -15.27 27.58
N PHE A 51 5.75 -15.43 28.27
CA PHE A 51 5.95 -14.96 29.63
C PHE A 51 6.61 -13.57 29.69
N ARG A 52 7.06 -13.06 28.54
CA ARG A 52 7.75 -11.76 28.48
C ARG A 52 7.16 -10.80 27.46
N LEU A 53 6.40 -11.28 26.48
CA LEU A 53 5.70 -10.44 25.53
C LEU A 53 4.18 -10.71 25.58
N SER A 54 3.39 -9.66 25.80
CA SER A 54 1.93 -9.71 25.78
C SER A 54 1.39 -8.73 24.74
N ASP A 55 0.60 -9.23 23.80
CA ASP A 55 -0.06 -8.43 22.76
C ASP A 55 -1.53 -8.19 23.17
N LEU A 56 -1.89 -6.92 23.38
CA LEU A 56 -3.26 -6.51 23.74
C LEU A 56 -3.93 -5.76 22.59
N ALA A 57 -5.19 -6.12 22.34
CA ALA A 57 -6.05 -5.38 21.42
C ALA A 57 -6.73 -4.21 22.14
N PRO A 58 -6.85 -3.02 21.52
CA PRO A 58 -7.54 -1.87 22.10
C PRO A 58 -8.97 -2.16 22.56
N ALA A 59 -9.70 -3.01 21.83
CA ALA A 59 -11.05 -3.43 22.19
C ALA A 59 -11.09 -4.17 23.54
N LEU A 60 -10.13 -5.08 23.78
CA LEU A 60 -10.04 -5.82 25.03
C LEU A 60 -9.74 -4.90 26.22
N VAL A 61 -8.86 -3.91 26.03
CA VAL A 61 -8.54 -2.91 27.07
C VAL A 61 -9.71 -1.96 27.33
N LYS A 62 -10.56 -1.72 26.32
CA LYS A 62 -11.77 -0.92 26.48
C LYS A 62 -12.86 -1.66 27.26
N ASP A 63 -13.02 -2.95 26.99
CA ASP A 63 -14.01 -3.81 27.64
C ASP A 63 -13.59 -4.16 29.08
N ASP A 64 -12.29 -4.36 29.31
CA ASP A 64 -11.69 -4.61 30.62
C ASP A 64 -10.45 -3.72 30.85
N PRO A 65 -10.63 -2.51 31.42
CA PRO A 65 -9.54 -1.58 31.67
C PRO A 65 -8.48 -2.08 32.66
N ALA A 66 -8.85 -2.96 33.59
CA ALA A 66 -7.93 -3.48 34.61
C ALA A 66 -6.84 -4.35 33.99
N ARG A 67 -7.16 -5.02 32.87
CA ARG A 67 -6.25 -5.94 32.19
C ARG A 67 -4.93 -5.32 31.75
N LEU A 68 -4.93 -4.05 31.36
CA LEU A 68 -3.68 -3.36 31.00
C LEU A 68 -2.77 -3.19 32.22
N ALA A 69 -3.34 -2.83 33.38
CA ALA A 69 -2.60 -2.68 34.63
C ALA A 69 -2.06 -4.04 35.10
N ASP A 70 -2.88 -5.09 35.01
CA ASP A 70 -2.49 -6.46 35.40
C ASP A 70 -1.29 -6.96 34.57
N GLU A 71 -1.30 -6.75 33.25
CA GLU A 71 -0.20 -7.15 32.37
C GLU A 71 1.08 -6.34 32.59
N LEU A 72 0.97 -5.07 32.97
CA LEU A 72 2.12 -4.23 33.31
C LEU A 72 2.72 -4.52 34.68
N GLY A 73 1.89 -4.98 35.63
CA GLY A 73 2.32 -5.41 36.96
C GLY A 73 2.76 -6.87 37.02
N ALA A 74 2.44 -7.67 36.01
CA ALA A 74 2.81 -9.08 35.93
C ALA A 74 4.34 -9.26 35.96
N LEU A 75 4.80 -10.28 36.67
CA LEU A 75 6.22 -10.66 36.70
C LEU A 75 6.54 -11.63 35.56
N ALA A 76 7.72 -11.50 34.97
CA ALA A 76 8.22 -12.47 33.99
C ALA A 76 8.55 -13.80 34.68
N PHE A 77 8.03 -14.90 34.16
CA PHE A 77 8.47 -16.24 34.56
C PHE A 77 9.90 -16.46 34.03
N GLY A 78 10.87 -16.68 34.92
CA GLY A 78 12.31 -16.77 34.56
C GLY A 78 13.09 -15.45 34.68
N GLY A 79 12.44 -14.36 35.11
CA GLY A 79 13.07 -13.07 35.32
C GLY A 79 13.29 -12.26 34.04
N GLY A 80 13.85 -11.07 34.21
CA GLY A 80 14.00 -10.09 33.14
C GLY A 80 12.74 -9.27 32.88
N ARG A 81 12.91 -8.26 32.06
CA ARG A 81 11.89 -7.24 31.82
C ARG A 81 10.85 -7.72 30.80
N ARG A 82 9.56 -7.43 31.05
CA ARG A 82 8.43 -7.72 30.13
C ARG A 82 8.17 -6.57 29.16
N VAL A 83 7.48 -6.88 28.07
CA VAL A 83 6.93 -5.92 27.10
C VAL A 83 5.43 -6.20 26.93
N VAL A 84 4.63 -5.15 27.00
CA VAL A 84 3.20 -5.18 26.67
C VAL A 84 3.01 -4.33 25.43
N SER A 85 2.51 -4.90 24.34
CA SER A 85 2.24 -4.19 23.08
C SER A 85 0.75 -3.91 22.94
N LEU A 86 0.41 -2.64 22.70
CA LEU A 86 -0.95 -2.19 22.44
C LEU A 86 -1.02 -1.57 21.04
N ARG A 87 -1.65 -2.28 20.11
CA ARG A 87 -1.68 -1.90 18.68
C ARG A 87 -2.96 -1.19 18.28
N GLY A 88 -2.85 -0.01 17.68
CA GLY A 88 -4.00 0.77 17.20
C GLY A 88 -4.71 1.53 18.32
N ALA A 89 -3.95 2.04 19.29
CA ALA A 89 -4.52 2.85 20.36
C ALA A 89 -5.02 4.20 19.83
N THR A 90 -6.06 4.72 20.49
CA THR A 90 -6.66 6.04 20.20
C THR A 90 -6.75 6.85 21.49
N ASP A 91 -7.10 8.13 21.37
CA ASP A 91 -7.29 9.04 22.51
C ASP A 91 -8.32 8.54 23.55
N GLY A 92 -9.21 7.60 23.17
CA GLY A 92 -10.17 6.99 24.09
C GLY A 92 -9.53 6.11 25.18
N LEU A 93 -8.28 5.67 24.99
CA LEU A 93 -7.55 4.83 25.95
C LEU A 93 -6.61 5.62 26.86
N SER A 94 -6.51 6.94 26.70
CA SER A 94 -5.55 7.77 27.44
C SER A 94 -5.69 7.65 28.95
N ALA A 95 -6.92 7.72 29.48
CA ALA A 95 -7.18 7.60 30.92
C ALA A 95 -6.84 6.19 31.46
N THR A 96 -7.14 5.15 30.69
CA THR A 96 -6.81 3.76 31.04
C THR A 96 -5.30 3.56 31.08
N ILE A 97 -4.57 4.10 30.09
CA ILE A 97 -3.11 4.01 30.04
C ILE A 97 -2.49 4.81 31.19
N GLU A 98 -2.99 6.01 31.48
CA GLU A 98 -2.52 6.84 32.60
C GLU A 98 -2.64 6.09 33.92
N SER A 99 -3.81 5.53 34.23
CA SER A 99 -4.02 4.73 35.44
C SER A 99 -3.15 3.46 35.46
N ALA A 100 -2.98 2.78 34.32
CA ALA A 100 -2.15 1.59 34.26
C ALA A 100 -0.65 1.88 34.51
N LEU A 101 -0.16 3.08 34.16
CA LEU A 101 1.22 3.50 34.41
C LEU A 101 1.51 3.82 35.88
N GLU A 102 0.49 4.04 36.71
CA GLU A 102 0.63 4.15 38.17
C GLU A 102 0.97 2.80 38.83
N THR A 103 0.68 1.69 38.13
CA THR A 103 0.95 0.34 38.65
C THR A 103 2.46 0.09 38.76
N PRO A 104 2.96 -0.33 39.94
CA PRO A 104 4.38 -0.64 40.11
C PRO A 104 4.79 -1.85 39.26
N GLY A 105 5.97 -1.77 38.65
CA GLY A 105 6.48 -2.79 37.73
C GLY A 105 7.65 -2.29 36.91
N ASP A 106 8.28 -3.17 36.14
CA ASP A 106 9.39 -2.84 35.24
C ASP A 106 9.00 -3.02 33.75
N ALA A 107 7.81 -3.54 33.46
CA ALA A 107 7.33 -3.78 32.11
C ALA A 107 7.36 -2.50 31.25
N LEU A 108 7.75 -2.68 29.98
CA LEU A 108 7.68 -1.63 28.96
C LEU A 108 6.37 -1.73 28.20
N LEU A 109 5.52 -0.70 28.29
CA LEU A 109 4.35 -0.54 27.43
C LEU A 109 4.78 0.06 26.08
N ILE A 110 4.51 -0.62 24.97
CA ILE A 110 4.69 -0.10 23.61
C ILE A 110 3.31 0.14 23.02
N VAL A 111 3.00 1.40 22.71
CA VAL A 111 1.74 1.81 22.12
C VAL A 111 1.96 2.22 20.68
N GLU A 112 1.27 1.57 19.75
CA GLU A 112 1.23 1.93 18.34
C GLU A 112 -0.07 2.67 18.06
N ALA A 113 0.01 3.86 17.45
CA ALA A 113 -1.13 4.68 17.08
C ALA A 113 -0.95 5.27 15.67
N GLY A 114 -2.05 5.69 15.06
CA GLY A 114 -2.03 6.43 13.79
C GLY A 114 -1.55 7.87 13.97
N GLU A 115 -1.98 8.77 13.08
CA GLU A 115 -1.62 10.18 13.18
C GLU A 115 -2.26 10.86 14.41
N LEU A 116 -1.42 11.46 15.27
CA LEU A 116 -1.85 12.17 16.47
C LEU A 116 -1.41 13.64 16.43
N GLY A 117 -2.39 14.54 16.39
CA GLY A 117 -2.16 15.98 16.46
C GLY A 117 -1.69 16.45 17.85
N PRO A 118 -1.17 17.68 18.00
CA PRO A 118 -0.70 18.23 19.28
C PRO A 118 -1.78 18.33 20.38
N ARG A 119 -3.07 18.24 20.00
CA ARG A 119 -4.19 18.29 20.94
C ARG A 119 -4.54 16.92 21.53
N SER A 120 -4.06 15.82 20.94
CA SER A 120 -4.33 14.44 21.37
C SER A 120 -4.01 14.26 22.85
N SER A 121 -4.94 13.67 23.58
CA SER A 121 -4.77 13.35 25.00
C SER A 121 -3.68 12.28 25.19
N LEU A 122 -3.63 11.30 24.29
CA LEU A 122 -2.66 10.21 24.32
C LEU A 122 -1.25 10.76 24.12
N ARG A 123 -1.07 11.64 23.12
CA ARG A 123 0.23 12.28 22.88
C ARG A 123 0.68 13.13 24.08
N LYS A 124 -0.22 13.93 24.66
CA LYS A 124 0.09 14.78 25.82
C LYS A 124 0.50 13.97 27.04
N LEU A 125 -0.17 12.84 27.30
CA LEU A 125 0.17 11.93 28.38
C LEU A 125 1.63 11.46 28.28
N PHE A 126 2.04 10.96 27.11
CA PHE A 126 3.39 10.45 26.89
C PHE A 126 4.45 11.56 26.83
N GLU A 127 4.10 12.76 26.32
CA GLU A 127 5.01 13.91 26.33
C GLU A 127 5.23 14.44 27.76
N GLY A 128 4.19 14.47 28.60
CA GLY A 128 4.21 15.03 29.96
C GLY A 128 4.75 14.09 31.04
N ALA A 129 4.65 12.77 30.86
CA ALA A 129 5.18 11.82 31.83
C ALA A 129 6.72 11.72 31.79
N THR A 130 7.33 11.56 32.97
CA THR A 130 8.79 11.45 33.17
C THR A 130 9.34 10.09 32.76
N ASN A 131 8.53 9.04 32.91
CA ASN A 131 8.83 7.65 32.58
C ASN A 131 8.21 7.21 31.24
N ALA A 132 7.74 8.14 30.41
CA ALA A 132 7.17 7.85 29.10
C ALA A 132 7.85 8.65 27.97
N ALA A 133 7.81 8.12 26.76
CA ALA A 133 8.34 8.78 25.58
C ALA A 133 7.34 8.75 24.42
N ALA A 134 7.19 9.88 23.72
CA ALA A 134 6.43 9.97 22.49
C ALA A 134 7.38 10.15 21.30
N LEU A 135 7.27 9.25 20.32
CA LEU A 135 8.12 9.21 19.14
C LEU A 135 7.28 9.31 17.85
N PRO A 136 7.35 10.44 17.13
CA PRO A 136 6.67 10.58 15.85
C PRO A 136 7.36 9.77 14.73
N CYS A 137 6.54 9.16 13.88
CA CYS A 137 6.90 8.36 12.72
C CYS A 137 6.25 8.98 11.48
N TYR A 138 6.83 10.08 11.00
CA TYR A 138 6.42 10.72 9.75
C TYR A 138 6.94 9.96 8.54
N ASP A 139 6.36 10.25 7.39
CA ASP A 139 6.82 9.71 6.11
C ASP A 139 8.29 10.04 5.88
N ASP A 140 9.00 9.07 5.31
CA ASP A 140 10.35 9.29 4.83
C ASP A 140 10.33 10.08 3.54
N GLY A 141 11.34 10.94 3.38
CA GLY A 141 11.66 11.47 2.06
C GLY A 141 12.20 10.37 1.14
N VAL A 142 12.16 10.64 -0.17
CA VAL A 142 12.67 9.73 -1.22
C VAL A 142 14.10 9.26 -0.91
N GLU A 143 14.97 10.18 -0.49
CA GLU A 143 16.38 9.89 -0.14
C GLU A 143 16.52 8.86 0.99
N ALA A 144 15.63 8.89 1.99
CA ALA A 144 15.66 7.94 3.09
C ALA A 144 15.12 6.56 2.66
N ALA A 145 14.14 6.53 1.76
CA ALA A 145 13.67 5.27 1.15
C ALA A 145 14.77 4.63 0.29
N GLU A 146 15.49 5.40 -0.53
CA GLU A 146 16.64 4.95 -1.33
C GLU A 146 17.71 4.32 -0.45
N ALA A 147 18.09 4.99 0.64
CA ALA A 147 19.09 4.50 1.58
C ALA A 147 18.71 3.15 2.21
N ILE A 148 17.42 2.94 2.51
CA ILE A 148 16.91 1.66 3.04
C ILE A 148 17.05 0.56 1.99
N VAL A 149 16.61 0.81 0.76
CA VAL A 149 16.70 -0.15 -0.35
C VAL A 149 18.15 -0.60 -0.56
N ILE A 150 19.07 0.36 -0.70
CA ILE A 150 20.49 0.07 -0.95
C ILE A 150 21.07 -0.76 0.20
N LYS A 151 20.77 -0.39 1.45
CA LYS A 151 21.28 -1.10 2.63
C LYS A 151 20.77 -2.55 2.71
N GLU A 152 19.48 -2.78 2.44
CA GLU A 152 18.89 -4.11 2.55
C GLU A 152 19.34 -5.03 1.41
N LEU A 153 19.38 -4.54 0.18
CA LEU A 153 19.89 -5.30 -0.96
C LEU A 153 21.36 -5.65 -0.81
N ALA A 154 22.18 -4.72 -0.29
CA ALA A 154 23.59 -5.00 0.01
C ALA A 154 23.74 -6.15 1.03
N GLY A 155 22.86 -6.22 2.03
CA GLY A 155 22.81 -7.33 3.00
C GLY A 155 22.49 -8.69 2.37
N ALA A 156 21.78 -8.69 1.23
CA ALA A 156 21.47 -9.87 0.43
C ALA A 156 22.50 -10.13 -0.70
N GLY A 157 23.54 -9.30 -0.83
CA GLY A 157 24.52 -9.41 -1.91
C GLY A 157 24.00 -8.98 -3.30
N LEU A 158 22.91 -8.21 -3.34
CA LEU A 158 22.30 -7.70 -4.56
C LEU A 158 22.60 -6.20 -4.75
N SER A 159 22.69 -5.77 -6.00
CA SER A 159 22.70 -4.35 -6.39
C SER A 159 21.42 -4.00 -7.14
N ILE A 160 21.12 -2.72 -7.28
CA ILE A 160 19.96 -2.24 -8.05
C ILE A 160 20.40 -1.12 -8.99
N GLU A 161 19.88 -1.12 -10.22
CA GLU A 161 20.10 -0.04 -11.19
C GLU A 161 19.25 1.19 -10.84
N ASP A 162 19.71 2.40 -11.17
CA ASP A 162 19.03 3.65 -10.79
C ASP A 162 17.57 3.73 -11.29
N ASP A 163 17.31 3.27 -12.52
CA ASP A 163 15.95 3.23 -13.10
C ASP A 163 15.06 2.20 -12.39
N ALA A 164 15.64 1.09 -11.93
CA ALA A 164 14.94 0.09 -11.13
C ALA A 164 14.63 0.61 -9.72
N LEU A 165 15.55 1.35 -9.11
CA LEU A 165 15.39 1.99 -7.80
C LEU A 165 14.28 3.04 -7.83
N ALA A 166 14.32 3.96 -8.80
CA ALA A 166 13.30 4.98 -8.98
C ALA A 166 11.92 4.34 -9.17
N ARG A 167 11.85 3.26 -9.96
CA ARG A 167 10.62 2.51 -10.20
C ARG A 167 10.09 1.81 -8.95
N LEU A 168 10.98 1.19 -8.17
CA LEU A 168 10.63 0.52 -6.91
C LEU A 168 10.02 1.51 -5.92
N ILE A 169 10.61 2.69 -5.77
CA ILE A 169 10.13 3.72 -4.84
C ILE A 169 8.80 4.30 -5.31
N GLU A 170 8.67 4.60 -6.60
CA GLU A 170 7.39 5.04 -7.19
C GLU A 170 6.27 4.03 -6.89
N ARG A 171 6.56 2.73 -6.96
CA ARG A 171 5.59 1.66 -6.77
C ARG A 171 5.28 1.35 -5.30
N ALA A 172 6.29 1.31 -4.44
CA ALA A 172 6.10 1.01 -3.02
C ALA A 172 5.43 2.16 -2.24
N GLY A 173 5.50 3.39 -2.77
CA GLY A 173 4.99 4.58 -2.10
C GLY A 173 5.77 4.93 -0.83
N ASN A 174 5.17 5.73 0.05
CA ASN A 174 5.82 6.22 1.27
C ASN A 174 5.75 5.24 2.47
N ASP A 175 5.06 4.10 2.33
CA ASP A 175 4.92 3.13 3.42
C ASP A 175 6.12 2.16 3.45
N ARG A 176 6.89 2.17 4.55
CA ARG A 176 8.05 1.28 4.70
C ARG A 176 7.69 -0.20 4.69
N GLY A 177 6.49 -0.56 5.13
CA GLY A 177 6.01 -1.94 5.15
C GLY A 177 5.83 -2.48 3.73
N GLN A 178 5.26 -1.67 2.84
CA GLN A 178 5.15 -1.99 1.42
C GLN A 178 6.53 -2.12 0.77
N LEU A 179 7.44 -1.18 1.03
CA LEU A 179 8.81 -1.22 0.53
C LEU A 179 9.56 -2.48 0.97
N ARG A 180 9.51 -2.85 2.25
CA ARG A 180 10.16 -4.07 2.77
C ARG A 180 9.57 -5.36 2.20
N ARG A 181 8.25 -5.43 2.02
CA ARG A 181 7.60 -6.59 1.37
C ARG A 181 8.05 -6.74 -0.09
N ALA A 182 8.10 -5.63 -0.81
CA ALA A 182 8.65 -5.59 -2.17
C ALA A 182 10.11 -6.05 -2.21
N LEU A 183 10.96 -5.55 -1.32
CA LEU A 183 12.37 -5.95 -1.22
C LEU A 183 12.55 -7.43 -0.89
N THR A 184 11.74 -7.96 0.02
CA THR A 184 11.76 -9.39 0.38
C THR A 184 11.43 -10.23 -0.84
N THR A 185 10.38 -9.86 -1.56
CA THR A 185 9.94 -10.59 -2.76
C THR A 185 10.96 -10.48 -3.89
N LEU A 186 11.56 -9.30 -4.10
CA LEU A 186 12.63 -9.10 -5.06
C LEU A 186 13.86 -9.95 -4.71
N THR A 187 14.25 -9.98 -3.44
CA THR A 187 15.39 -10.78 -2.99
C THR A 187 15.16 -12.27 -3.25
N LEU A 188 13.93 -12.76 -3.01
CA LEU A 188 13.55 -14.14 -3.32
C LEU A 188 13.49 -14.41 -4.82
N TYR A 189 12.98 -13.47 -5.61
CA TYR A 189 12.91 -13.57 -7.07
C TYR A 189 14.31 -13.65 -7.70
N MET A 190 15.26 -12.87 -7.17
CA MET A 190 16.65 -12.81 -7.61
C MET A 190 17.52 -13.96 -7.09
N ALA A 191 16.98 -14.90 -6.29
CA ALA A 191 17.73 -15.98 -5.65
C ALA A 191 18.29 -17.07 -6.61
N ALA A 192 18.47 -16.74 -7.90
CA ALA A 192 19.15 -17.57 -8.88
C ALA A 192 20.69 -17.50 -8.70
N PRO A 193 21.47 -18.52 -9.13
CA PRO A 193 22.92 -18.51 -8.96
C PRO A 193 23.60 -17.37 -9.74
N GLY A 194 24.24 -16.45 -9.02
CA GLY A 194 25.08 -15.38 -9.55
C GLY A 194 24.81 -14.03 -8.89
N ALA A 195 25.82 -13.17 -8.75
CA ALA A 195 25.61 -11.79 -8.31
C ALA A 195 24.82 -11.06 -9.42
N GLN A 196 23.61 -10.61 -9.10
CA GLN A 196 22.71 -10.00 -10.06
C GLN A 196 22.36 -8.57 -9.64
N SER A 197 22.49 -7.67 -10.60
CA SER A 197 21.93 -6.32 -10.48
C SER A 197 20.45 -6.38 -10.84
N ILE A 198 19.59 -5.88 -9.95
CA ILE A 198 18.15 -5.75 -10.16
C ILE A 198 17.91 -4.71 -11.25
N LYS A 199 17.21 -5.15 -12.31
CA LYS A 199 16.79 -4.30 -13.41
C LYS A 199 15.35 -3.87 -13.23
N ARG A 200 14.95 -2.84 -13.98
CA ARG A 200 13.57 -2.35 -13.97
C ARG A 200 12.55 -3.44 -14.33
N SER A 201 12.90 -4.34 -15.24
CA SER A 201 12.07 -5.49 -15.60
C SER A 201 11.79 -6.44 -14.42
N ASP A 202 12.75 -6.58 -13.50
CA ASP A 202 12.61 -7.45 -12.33
C ASP A 202 11.66 -6.82 -11.30
N VAL A 203 11.77 -5.48 -11.13
CA VAL A 203 10.84 -4.69 -10.31
C VAL A 203 9.41 -4.77 -10.85
N ASP A 204 9.23 -4.59 -12.16
CA ASP A 204 7.90 -4.68 -12.79
C ASP A 204 7.33 -6.10 -12.72
N ALA A 205 8.16 -7.14 -12.74
CA ALA A 205 7.72 -8.54 -12.61
C ALA A 205 7.24 -8.89 -11.18
N VAL A 206 7.83 -8.27 -10.16
CA VAL A 206 7.60 -8.62 -8.75
C VAL A 206 6.60 -7.70 -8.05
N ILE A 207 6.56 -6.42 -8.42
CA ILE A 207 5.74 -5.38 -7.77
C ILE A 207 4.55 -4.98 -8.65
N GLY A 208 4.23 -5.80 -9.65
CA GLY A 208 2.95 -5.70 -10.34
C GLY A 208 1.84 -6.08 -9.37
N ASP A 209 0.94 -5.14 -9.07
CA ASP A 209 -0.34 -5.49 -8.45
C ASP A 209 -1.06 -6.41 -9.43
N ALA A 210 -1.32 -7.66 -9.04
CA ALA A 210 -2.03 -8.63 -9.87
C ALA A 210 -3.36 -8.05 -10.35
N ALA A 211 -4.02 -7.25 -9.51
CA ALA A 211 -5.24 -6.54 -9.86
C ALA A 211 -5.02 -5.44 -10.91
N GLU A 212 -3.94 -4.66 -10.81
CA GLU A 212 -3.62 -3.62 -11.80
C GLU A 212 -3.21 -4.23 -13.15
N LEU A 213 -2.44 -5.32 -13.13
CA LEU A 213 -2.10 -6.10 -14.33
C LEU A 213 -3.36 -6.72 -14.97
N SER A 214 -4.30 -7.21 -14.17
CA SER A 214 -5.58 -7.72 -14.65
C SER A 214 -6.47 -6.62 -15.24
N LEU A 215 -6.47 -5.42 -14.65
CA LEU A 215 -7.19 -4.27 -15.20
C LEU A 215 -6.56 -3.75 -16.50
N ASP A 216 -5.23 -3.73 -16.61
CA ASP A 216 -4.53 -3.36 -17.84
C ASP A 216 -4.79 -4.37 -18.96
N GLU A 217 -4.73 -5.67 -18.66
CA GLU A 217 -5.07 -6.74 -19.61
C GLU A 217 -6.54 -6.63 -20.07
N LEU A 218 -7.46 -6.34 -19.16
CA LEU A 218 -8.87 -6.08 -19.46
C LEU A 218 -9.02 -4.88 -20.41
N CYS A 219 -8.39 -3.75 -20.09
CA CYS A 219 -8.44 -2.53 -20.90
C CYS A 219 -7.90 -2.75 -22.31
N ASP A 220 -6.79 -3.47 -22.44
CA ASP A 220 -6.21 -3.83 -23.72
C ASP A 220 -7.11 -4.76 -24.55
N ALA A 221 -7.70 -5.77 -23.92
CA ALA A 221 -8.62 -6.70 -24.59
C ALA A 221 -9.87 -5.97 -25.12
N VAL A 222 -10.45 -5.06 -24.32
CA VAL A 222 -11.57 -4.21 -24.76
C VAL A 222 -11.15 -3.30 -25.90
N GLY A 223 -10.04 -2.57 -25.74
CA GLY A 223 -9.57 -1.59 -26.72
C GLY A 223 -9.20 -2.21 -28.08
N LEU A 224 -8.69 -3.44 -28.08
CA LEU A 224 -8.35 -4.18 -29.31
C LEU A 224 -9.52 -4.99 -29.89
N GLY A 225 -10.62 -5.14 -29.15
CA GLY A 225 -11.76 -5.96 -29.56
C GLY A 225 -11.51 -7.47 -29.52
N ASP A 226 -10.58 -7.92 -28.66
CA ASP A 226 -10.28 -9.34 -28.47
C ASP A 226 -11.25 -9.95 -27.46
N LEU A 227 -12.39 -10.44 -27.97
CA LEU A 227 -13.45 -11.01 -27.14
C LEU A 227 -12.99 -12.24 -26.35
N ALA A 228 -12.10 -13.07 -26.90
CA ALA A 228 -11.63 -14.28 -26.23
C ALA A 228 -10.68 -13.94 -25.08
N ARG A 229 -9.81 -12.94 -25.26
CA ARG A 229 -8.97 -12.43 -24.17
C ARG A 229 -9.79 -11.68 -23.13
N LEU A 230 -10.80 -10.91 -23.55
CA LEU A 230 -11.68 -10.18 -22.65
C LEU A 230 -12.45 -11.10 -21.71
N ASP A 231 -13.04 -12.18 -22.22
CA ASP A 231 -13.76 -13.16 -21.41
C ASP A 231 -12.88 -13.75 -20.30
N ARG A 232 -11.64 -14.16 -20.64
CA ARG A 232 -10.66 -14.65 -19.66
C ARG A 232 -10.25 -13.57 -18.65
N ALA A 233 -10.10 -12.32 -19.08
CA ALA A 233 -9.71 -11.20 -18.23
C ALA A 233 -10.80 -10.85 -17.21
N ILE A 234 -12.08 -10.89 -17.62
CA ILE A 234 -13.22 -10.68 -16.71
C ILE A 234 -13.22 -11.75 -15.62
N VAL A 235 -13.17 -13.03 -16.00
CA VAL A 235 -13.16 -14.15 -15.03
C VAL A 235 -11.96 -14.08 -14.08
N ARG A 236 -10.79 -13.67 -14.57
CA ARG A 236 -9.61 -13.49 -13.71
C ARG A 236 -9.84 -12.35 -12.70
N ALA A 237 -10.30 -11.19 -13.16
CA ALA A 237 -10.51 -10.04 -12.30
C ALA A 237 -11.54 -10.33 -11.19
N GLU A 238 -12.61 -11.07 -11.51
CA GLU A 238 -13.59 -11.53 -10.52
C GLU A 238 -12.96 -12.45 -9.45
N ARG A 239 -12.08 -13.37 -9.86
CA ARG A 239 -11.35 -14.26 -8.93
C ARG A 239 -10.38 -13.51 -8.03
N GLU A 240 -9.86 -12.39 -8.49
CA GLU A 240 -9.00 -11.48 -7.72
C GLU A 240 -9.79 -10.54 -6.81
N GLY A 241 -11.13 -10.66 -6.79
CA GLY A 241 -12.01 -9.88 -5.92
C GLY A 241 -12.31 -8.47 -6.45
N LEU A 242 -12.01 -8.19 -7.72
CA LEU A 242 -12.36 -6.91 -8.34
C LEU A 242 -13.86 -6.86 -8.64
N HIS A 243 -14.50 -5.79 -8.17
CA HIS A 243 -15.94 -5.58 -8.35
C HIS A 243 -16.28 -5.01 -9.73
N ALA A 244 -17.47 -5.32 -10.25
CA ALA A 244 -18.01 -4.82 -11.53
C ALA A 244 -17.77 -3.32 -11.81
N VAL A 245 -18.05 -2.46 -10.82
CA VAL A 245 -17.88 -1.01 -10.95
C VAL A 245 -16.40 -0.62 -11.12
N ALA A 246 -15.46 -1.36 -10.51
CA ALA A 246 -14.03 -1.12 -10.70
C ALA A 246 -13.59 -1.44 -12.15
N LEU A 247 -14.09 -2.54 -12.72
CA LEU A 247 -13.85 -2.93 -14.12
C LEU A 247 -14.35 -1.85 -15.09
N LEU A 248 -15.60 -1.41 -14.93
CA LEU A 248 -16.22 -0.38 -15.76
C LEU A 248 -15.43 0.94 -15.70
N ARG A 249 -15.01 1.36 -14.50
CA ARG A 249 -14.23 2.58 -14.31
C ARG A 249 -12.82 2.49 -14.89
N ALA A 250 -12.17 1.34 -14.78
CA ALA A 250 -10.85 1.13 -15.36
C ALA A 250 -10.90 1.28 -16.89
N VAL A 251 -11.83 0.59 -17.53
CA VAL A 251 -12.06 0.69 -18.98
C VAL A 251 -12.50 2.10 -19.36
N GLY A 252 -13.35 2.76 -18.56
CA GLY A 252 -13.76 4.14 -18.80
C GLY A 252 -12.60 5.13 -18.79
N ARG A 253 -11.69 5.04 -17.82
CA ARG A 253 -10.46 5.86 -17.78
C ARG A 253 -9.59 5.61 -19.02
N HIS A 254 -9.44 4.36 -19.42
CA HIS A 254 -8.67 3.98 -20.59
C HIS A 254 -9.26 4.52 -21.90
N LEU A 255 -10.56 4.34 -22.13
CA LEU A 255 -11.25 4.86 -23.31
C LEU A 255 -11.27 6.40 -23.34
N ALA A 256 -11.34 7.07 -22.19
CA ALA A 256 -11.24 8.52 -22.13
C ALA A 256 -9.86 9.03 -22.58
N ARG A 257 -8.78 8.31 -22.25
CA ARG A 257 -7.43 8.60 -22.77
C ARG A 257 -7.37 8.40 -24.29
N LEU A 258 -7.94 7.30 -24.80
CA LEU A 258 -8.04 7.07 -26.24
C LEU A 258 -8.86 8.18 -26.93
N HIS A 259 -9.96 8.61 -26.34
CA HIS A 259 -10.82 9.68 -26.87
C HIS A 259 -10.05 10.99 -26.98
N ARG A 260 -9.26 11.33 -25.96
CA ARG A 260 -8.38 12.51 -25.99
C ARG A 260 -7.34 12.43 -27.11
N VAL A 261 -6.68 11.28 -27.28
CA VAL A 261 -5.70 11.09 -28.35
C VAL A 261 -6.36 11.14 -29.73
N ALA A 262 -7.53 10.53 -29.90
CA ALA A 262 -8.28 10.55 -31.14
C ALA A 262 -8.75 11.97 -31.51
N ALA A 263 -9.19 12.77 -30.52
CA ALA A 263 -9.58 14.16 -30.72
C ALA A 263 -8.37 15.04 -31.11
N ASP A 264 -7.24 14.87 -30.42
CA ASP A 264 -6.00 15.57 -30.75
C ASP A 264 -5.51 15.20 -32.16
N ALA A 265 -5.59 13.92 -32.54
CA ALA A 265 -5.23 13.47 -33.88
C ALA A 265 -6.17 14.05 -34.95
N ALA A 266 -7.48 14.10 -34.69
CA ALA A 266 -8.47 14.72 -35.58
C ALA A 266 -8.24 16.24 -35.75
N SER A 267 -7.64 16.90 -34.74
CA SER A 267 -7.25 18.31 -34.81
C SER A 267 -5.96 18.59 -35.61
N GLY A 268 -5.35 17.55 -36.20
CA GLY A 268 -4.17 17.66 -37.07
C GLY A 268 -2.83 17.37 -36.41
N ARG A 269 -2.80 16.96 -35.12
CA ARG A 269 -1.56 16.47 -34.49
C ARG A 269 -1.25 15.05 -34.95
N SER A 270 0.04 14.70 -35.00
CA SER A 270 0.42 13.30 -35.20
C SER A 270 0.03 12.45 -33.99
N LEU A 271 -0.26 11.17 -34.23
CA LEU A 271 -0.64 10.22 -33.19
C LEU A 271 0.43 10.11 -32.08
N ASP A 272 1.71 10.13 -32.47
CA ASP A 272 2.85 10.09 -31.54
C ASP A 272 2.93 11.31 -30.63
N ALA A 273 2.71 12.51 -31.20
CA ALA A 273 2.70 13.74 -30.44
C ALA A 273 1.50 13.79 -29.47
N ALA A 274 0.32 13.35 -29.94
CA ALA A 274 -0.88 13.25 -29.11
C ALA A 274 -0.72 12.27 -27.94
N MET A 275 -0.11 11.09 -28.19
CA MET A 275 0.19 10.12 -27.13
C MET A 275 1.20 10.66 -26.11
N SER A 276 2.23 11.38 -26.57
CA SER A 276 3.26 11.97 -25.68
C SER A 276 2.74 13.12 -24.82
N ALA A 277 1.65 13.77 -25.25
CA ALA A 277 0.97 14.84 -24.50
C ALA A 277 0.10 14.33 -23.35
N LEU A 278 -0.15 13.02 -23.25
CA LEU A 278 -0.93 12.44 -22.15
C LEU A 278 -0.23 12.62 -20.80
N ARG A 279 -1.05 12.83 -19.77
CA ARG A 279 -0.64 12.85 -18.36
C ARG A 279 -1.62 11.99 -17.57
N PRO A 280 -1.17 10.91 -16.90
CA PRO A 280 0.21 10.37 -16.88
C PRO A 280 0.65 9.77 -18.24
N PRO A 281 1.98 9.71 -18.50
CA PRO A 281 2.53 9.13 -19.73
C PRO A 281 2.17 7.64 -19.85
N ILE A 282 2.12 7.13 -21.09
CA ILE A 282 1.89 5.71 -21.34
C ILE A 282 3.22 4.96 -21.15
N PHE A 283 3.20 3.92 -20.31
CA PHE A 283 4.33 3.02 -20.10
C PHE A 283 4.83 2.43 -21.42
N PHE A 284 6.15 2.40 -21.62
CA PHE A 284 6.78 2.09 -22.90
C PHE A 284 6.30 0.76 -23.51
N ALA A 285 6.11 -0.29 -22.70
CA ALA A 285 5.65 -1.59 -23.19
C ALA A 285 4.21 -1.55 -23.73
N HIS A 286 3.37 -0.63 -23.23
CA HIS A 286 1.97 -0.51 -23.63
C HIS A 286 1.79 0.46 -24.81
N GLN A 287 2.81 1.26 -25.16
CA GLN A 287 2.70 2.26 -26.24
C GLN A 287 2.32 1.64 -27.58
N ALA A 288 2.92 0.51 -27.96
CA ALA A 288 2.60 -0.18 -29.21
C ALA A 288 1.14 -0.68 -29.24
N GLY A 289 0.64 -1.20 -28.11
CA GLY A 289 -0.75 -1.63 -27.96
C GLY A 289 -1.72 -0.47 -28.04
N PHE A 290 -1.46 0.57 -27.25
CA PHE A 290 -2.27 1.79 -27.20
C PHE A 290 -2.34 2.49 -28.57
N ARG A 291 -1.23 2.56 -29.30
CA ARG A 291 -1.18 3.12 -30.66
C ARG A 291 -2.12 2.38 -31.61
N ARG A 292 -2.11 1.04 -31.57
CA ARG A 292 -3.03 0.23 -32.39
C ARG A 292 -4.48 0.50 -32.03
N GLN A 293 -4.79 0.61 -30.74
CA GLN A 293 -6.15 0.93 -30.29
C GLN A 293 -6.58 2.32 -30.78
N ALA A 294 -5.72 3.34 -30.63
CA ALA A 294 -6.02 4.69 -31.09
C ALA A 294 -6.28 4.78 -32.61
N ALA A 295 -5.71 3.87 -33.41
CA ALA A 295 -6.00 3.77 -34.84
C ALA A 295 -7.33 3.05 -35.16
N LEU A 296 -7.82 2.17 -34.27
CA LEU A 296 -9.06 1.40 -34.47
C LEU A 296 -10.33 2.19 -34.12
N TRP A 297 -10.19 3.20 -33.28
CA TRP A 297 -11.32 3.91 -32.69
C TRP A 297 -11.46 5.32 -33.24
N SER A 298 -12.69 5.69 -33.63
CA SER A 298 -13.03 7.08 -33.96
C SER A 298 -13.54 7.84 -32.75
N VAL A 299 -13.47 9.18 -32.80
CA VAL A 299 -13.94 10.07 -31.73
C VAL A 299 -15.39 9.78 -31.35
N GLY A 300 -16.30 9.71 -32.34
CA GLY A 300 -17.72 9.43 -32.09
C GLY A 300 -17.97 8.08 -31.43
N ARG A 301 -17.26 7.03 -31.88
CA ARG A 301 -17.42 5.69 -31.31
C ARG A 301 -16.88 5.58 -29.89
N LEU A 302 -15.84 6.32 -29.57
CA LEU A 302 -15.33 6.41 -28.20
C LEU A 302 -16.31 7.17 -27.30
N ALA A 303 -16.95 8.22 -27.80
CA ALA A 303 -18.01 8.92 -27.08
C ALA A 303 -19.21 7.99 -26.78
N ASP A 304 -19.67 7.23 -27.77
CA ASP A 304 -20.75 6.25 -27.59
C ASP A 304 -20.38 5.16 -26.57
N ALA A 305 -19.14 4.64 -26.64
CA ALA A 305 -18.66 3.64 -25.70
C ALA A 305 -18.55 4.17 -24.27
N LEU A 306 -18.11 5.42 -24.10
CA LEU A 306 -18.06 6.09 -22.79
C LEU A 306 -19.46 6.29 -22.22
N ALA A 307 -20.44 6.68 -23.04
CA ALA A 307 -21.84 6.79 -22.61
C ALA A 307 -22.40 5.43 -22.13
N LEU A 308 -22.15 4.36 -22.89
CA LEU A 308 -22.55 3.00 -22.49
C LEU A 308 -21.94 2.55 -21.16
N LEU A 309 -20.69 2.92 -20.87
CA LEU A 309 -20.06 2.63 -19.59
C LEU A 309 -20.70 3.40 -18.43
N GLN A 310 -21.07 4.67 -18.66
CA GLN A 310 -21.74 5.49 -17.65
C GLN A 310 -23.13 4.94 -17.31
N ASP A 311 -23.91 4.56 -18.33
CA ASP A 311 -25.22 3.93 -18.14
C ASP A 311 -25.09 2.61 -17.36
N ALA A 312 -24.12 1.77 -17.73
CA ALA A 312 -23.87 0.52 -17.02
C ALA A 312 -23.42 0.73 -15.56
N GLU A 313 -22.62 1.76 -15.26
CA GLU A 313 -22.26 2.10 -13.89
C GLU A 313 -23.48 2.58 -13.07
N ALA A 314 -24.39 3.32 -13.70
CA ALA A 314 -25.64 3.74 -13.07
C ALA A 314 -26.57 2.54 -12.81
N ASP A 315 -26.71 1.63 -13.77
CA ASP A 315 -27.51 0.41 -13.65
C ASP A 315 -27.01 -0.44 -12.48
N CYS A 316 -25.69 -0.64 -12.37
CA CYS A 316 -25.07 -1.39 -11.27
C CYS A 316 -25.41 -0.86 -9.87
N LYS A 317 -25.75 0.44 -9.75
CA LYS A 317 -26.01 1.09 -8.46
C LYS A 317 -27.49 1.30 -8.14
N THR A 318 -28.35 1.33 -9.15
CA THR A 318 -29.73 1.85 -8.99
C THR A 318 -30.81 0.80 -9.26
N THR A 319 -30.52 -0.23 -10.06
CA THR A 319 -31.57 -1.13 -10.59
C THR A 319 -31.71 -2.45 -9.83
N GLY A 320 -30.75 -2.78 -8.96
CA GLY A 320 -30.69 -4.10 -8.30
C GLY A 320 -30.39 -5.26 -9.25
N LEU A 321 -30.04 -5.00 -10.52
CA LEU A 321 -29.58 -6.00 -11.47
C LEU A 321 -28.23 -6.59 -11.02
N PRO A 322 -27.91 -7.85 -11.40
CA PRO A 322 -26.60 -8.43 -11.11
C PRO A 322 -25.47 -7.62 -11.76
N ALA A 323 -24.70 -6.90 -10.93
CA ALA A 323 -23.70 -5.93 -11.38
C ALA A 323 -22.62 -6.56 -12.28
N ASP A 324 -22.17 -7.77 -11.95
CA ASP A 324 -21.14 -8.48 -12.72
C ASP A 324 -21.64 -8.83 -14.13
N SER A 325 -22.90 -9.25 -14.26
CA SER A 325 -23.52 -9.52 -15.57
C SER A 325 -23.73 -8.25 -16.40
N VAL A 326 -24.12 -7.14 -15.76
CA VAL A 326 -24.24 -5.83 -16.42
C VAL A 326 -22.89 -5.36 -16.95
N ALA A 327 -21.84 -5.46 -16.12
CA ALA A 327 -20.50 -5.09 -16.51
C ALA A 327 -19.97 -5.98 -17.65
N ALA A 328 -20.00 -7.30 -17.50
CA ALA A 328 -19.50 -8.24 -18.51
C ALA A 328 -20.19 -8.04 -19.87
N ARG A 329 -21.53 -7.95 -19.89
CA ARG A 329 -22.30 -7.68 -21.11
C ARG A 329 -21.89 -6.36 -21.77
N THR A 330 -21.70 -5.32 -20.98
CA THR A 330 -21.34 -3.99 -21.50
C THR A 330 -19.93 -3.99 -22.09
N LEU A 331 -18.96 -4.59 -21.39
CA LEU A 331 -17.59 -4.70 -21.86
C LEU A 331 -17.49 -5.52 -23.15
N LEU A 332 -18.21 -6.65 -23.24
CA LEU A 332 -18.29 -7.47 -24.46
C LEU A 332 -18.92 -6.68 -25.63
N ARG A 333 -19.95 -5.88 -25.38
CA ARG A 333 -20.58 -5.02 -26.39
C ARG A 333 -19.59 -3.97 -26.93
N ILE A 334 -18.83 -3.33 -26.04
CA ILE A 334 -17.84 -2.31 -26.40
C ILE A 334 -16.68 -2.93 -27.19
N ALA A 335 -16.16 -4.08 -26.75
CA ALA A 335 -15.12 -4.80 -27.47
C ALA A 335 -15.62 -5.30 -28.85
N GLY A 336 -16.88 -5.72 -28.94
CA GLY A 336 -17.53 -6.06 -30.19
C GLY A 336 -17.57 -4.88 -31.17
N ALA A 337 -17.86 -3.66 -30.66
CA ALA A 337 -17.77 -2.45 -31.47
C ALA A 337 -16.34 -2.28 -31.99
N ALA A 338 -15.31 -2.33 -31.13
CA ALA A 338 -13.90 -2.23 -31.50
C ALA A 338 -13.55 -3.15 -32.69
N ARG A 339 -13.97 -4.42 -32.62
CA ARG A 339 -13.77 -5.43 -33.67
C ARG A 339 -14.40 -5.03 -35.00
N SER A 340 -15.60 -4.46 -35.00
CA SER A 340 -16.25 -3.97 -36.22
C SER A 340 -15.52 -2.80 -36.87
N GLY A 341 -14.73 -2.02 -36.11
CA GLY A 341 -13.86 -0.96 -36.66
C GLY A 341 -12.70 -1.52 -37.48
N ARG A 342 -12.22 -2.70 -37.12
CA ARG A 342 -11.13 -3.40 -37.83
C ARG A 342 -11.55 -3.95 -39.19
N ALA A 343 -12.84 -4.18 -39.40
CA ALA A 343 -13.37 -4.68 -40.67
C ALA A 343 -13.70 -3.56 -41.68
N ALA A 344 -13.70 -2.30 -41.22
CA ALA A 344 -14.13 -1.13 -42.00
C ALA A 344 -12.97 -0.22 -42.45
N GLY A 345 -11.74 -0.48 -42.03
CA GLY A 345 -10.52 0.22 -42.44
C GLY A 345 -9.50 -0.73 -43.01
#